data_AF-A0A7Y6F506-F1
#
_entry.id   AF-A0A7Y6F506-F1
#
_cell.length_a   1.000
_cell.length_b   1.000
_cell.length_c   1.000
_cell.angle_alpha   90.00
_cell.angle_beta   90.00
_cell.angle_gamma   90.00
#
_symmetry.space_group_name_H-M   'P 1'
#
loop_
_entity.id
_entity.type
_entity.pdbx_description
1 polymer ?
#
loop_
_entity_poly.entity_id
_entity_poly.type
_entity_poly.pdbx_seq_one_letter_code
_entity_poly.pdbx_strand_id
1 'polypeptide(L)' 'MDIPDSLIDLQRAADAEWARLAELTDNDEREAQRLVWFEAGARAQAAITEWAAAHNENRYKVEKAVREAVRHPESGSD' A
#
# COMPACT_ATOMS: atom_id res chain seq x y z
N MET A 1 -1.79 -17.33 3.22
CA MET A 1 -2.95 -16.48 2.85
C MET A 1 -2.65 -16.00 1.46
N ASP A 2 -3.57 -16.26 0.53
CA ASP A 2 -3.45 -15.71 -0.81
C ASP A 2 -3.90 -14.24 -0.77
N ILE A 3 -2.98 -13.32 -1.06
CA ILE A 3 -3.25 -11.87 -0.99
C ILE A 3 -3.63 -11.42 -2.39
N PRO A 4 -4.80 -10.80 -2.59
CA PRO A 4 -5.17 -10.32 -3.91
C PRO A 4 -4.22 -9.22 -4.39
N ASP A 5 -3.84 -9.29 -5.68
CA ASP A 5 -2.97 -8.31 -6.32
C ASP A 5 -3.46 -6.87 -6.15
N SER A 6 -4.77 -6.66 -6.08
CA SER A 6 -5.35 -5.32 -5.86
C SER A 6 -4.90 -4.65 -4.56
N LEU A 7 -4.66 -5.42 -3.48
CA LEU A 7 -4.13 -4.86 -2.23
C LEU A 7 -2.62 -4.57 -2.35
N ILE A 8 -1.90 -5.42 -3.08
CA ILE A 8 -0.47 -5.26 -3.37
C ILE A 8 -0.25 -4.00 -4.21
N ASP A 9 -1.06 -3.82 -5.26
CA ASP A 9 -0.98 -2.68 -6.17
C ASP A 9 -1.33 -1.36 -5.48
N LEU A 10 -2.33 -1.35 -4.59
CA LEU A 10 -2.64 -0.17 -3.77
C LEU A 10 -1.47 0.19 -2.84
N GLN A 11 -0.83 -0.81 -2.22
CA GLN A 11 0.34 -0.55 -1.39
C GLN A 11 1.54 -0.08 -2.22
N ARG A 12 1.79 -0.67 -3.40
CA ARG A 12 2.83 -0.21 -4.34
C ARG A 12 2.60 1.22 -4.79
N ALA A 13 1.35 1.60 -5.08
CA ALA A 13 1.00 2.96 -5.44
C ALA A 13 1.34 3.93 -4.29
N ALA A 14 0.94 3.61 -3.05
CA ALA A 14 1.29 4.43 -1.89
C ALA A 14 2.82 4.54 -1.69
N ASP A 15 3.56 3.45 -1.87
CA ASP A 15 5.02 3.45 -1.75
C ASP A 15 5.69 4.28 -2.87
N ALA A 16 5.12 4.28 -4.08
CA ALA A 16 5.60 5.11 -5.19
C ALA A 16 5.41 6.61 -4.93
N GLU A 17 4.26 7.02 -4.35
CA GLU A 17 4.02 8.42 -3.98
C GLU A 17 4.95 8.88 -2.86
N TRP A 18 5.33 7.99 -1.95
CA TRP A 18 6.37 8.26 -0.95
C TRP A 18 7.76 8.39 -1.59
N ALA A 19 8.11 7.49 -2.52
CA ALA A 19 9.38 7.55 -3.23
C ALA A 19 9.53 8.86 -4.00
N ARG A 20 8.46 9.29 -4.68
CA ARG A 20 8.41 10.58 -5.39
C ARG A 20 8.66 11.78 -4.49
N LEU A 21 8.22 11.74 -3.23
CA LEU A 21 8.48 12.81 -2.27
C LEU A 21 9.99 13.06 -2.04
N ALA A 22 10.83 12.03 -2.17
CA ALA A 22 12.28 12.15 -2.02
C ALA A 22 12.96 12.83 -3.22
N GLU A 23 12.28 12.89 -4.37
CA GLU A 23 12.79 13.48 -5.61
C GLU A 23 12.46 14.98 -5.73
N LEU A 24 11.46 15.45 -4.97
CA LEU A 24 11.00 16.84 -4.99
C LEU A 24 11.87 17.74 -4.11
N THR A 25 12.26 18.89 -4.64
CA THR A 25 13.07 19.90 -3.92
C THR A 25 12.26 21.15 -3.55
N ASP A 26 11.19 21.44 -4.28
CA ASP A 26 10.28 22.54 -3.98
C ASP A 26 9.36 22.20 -2.80
N ASN A 27 9.10 23.17 -1.93
CA ASN A 27 8.31 22.92 -0.71
C ASN A 27 6.81 22.79 -0.98
N ASP A 28 6.26 23.56 -1.92
CA ASP A 28 4.84 23.53 -2.24
C ASP A 28 4.50 22.22 -2.98
N GLU A 29 5.36 21.81 -3.91
CA GLU A 29 5.25 20.50 -4.57
C GLU A 29 5.34 19.34 -3.56
N ARG A 30 6.24 19.43 -2.57
CA ARG A 30 6.34 18.43 -1.49
C ARG A 30 5.11 18.40 -0.61
N GLU A 31 4.50 19.54 -0.32
CA GLU A 31 3.25 19.58 0.45
C GLU A 31 2.11 18.92 -0.32
N ALA A 32 1.95 19.26 -1.61
CA ALA A 32 0.98 18.62 -2.48
C ALA A 32 1.21 17.10 -2.58
N GLN A 33 2.45 16.67 -2.75
CA GLN A 33 2.81 15.26 -2.83
C GLN A 33 2.56 14.50 -1.52
N ARG A 34 2.73 15.14 -0.36
CA ARG A 34 2.38 14.54 0.94
C ARG A 34 0.89 14.24 1.05
N LEU A 35 0.03 15.13 0.53
CA LEU A 35 -1.41 14.90 0.50
C LEU A 35 -1.76 13.69 -0.38
N VAL A 36 -1.17 13.62 -1.58
CA VAL A 36 -1.35 12.48 -2.50
C VAL A 36 -0.89 11.17 -1.86
N TRP A 37 0.29 11.16 -1.23
CA TRP A 37 0.81 9.99 -0.51
C TRP A 37 -0.13 9.58 0.64
N PHE A 38 -0.61 10.55 1.42
CA PHE A 38 -1.52 10.28 2.53
C PHE A 38 -2.83 9.65 2.05
N GLU A 39 -3.43 10.19 0.98
CA GLU A 39 -4.66 9.65 0.38
C GLU A 39 -4.46 8.24 -0.19
N ALA A 40 -3.34 8.00 -0.88
CA ALA A 40 -2.99 6.68 -1.41
C ALA A 40 -2.82 5.65 -0.26
N GLY A 41 -2.12 6.04 0.81
CA GLY A 41 -1.96 5.22 2.01
C GLY A 41 -3.30 4.91 2.69
N ALA A 42 -4.17 5.92 2.84
CA ALA A 42 -5.52 5.73 3.40
C ALA A 42 -6.35 4.75 2.57
N ARG A 43 -6.29 4.85 1.24
CA ARG A 43 -6.98 3.93 0.33
C ARG A 43 -6.48 2.50 0.47
N ALA A 44 -5.17 2.29 0.54
CA ALA A 44 -4.60 0.96 0.75
C ALA A 44 -5.04 0.36 2.10
N GLN A 45 -4.99 1.16 3.18
CA GLN A 45 -5.40 0.72 4.52
C GLN A 45 -6.90 0.41 4.61
N ALA A 46 -7.75 1.20 3.94
CA ALA A 46 -9.19 0.94 3.86
C ALA A 46 -9.45 -0.40 3.15
N ALA A 47 -8.85 -0.62 1.98
CA ALA A 47 -9.01 -1.86 1.22
C ALA A 47 -8.52 -3.09 2.00
N ILE A 48 -7.38 -3.00 2.71
CA ILE A 48 -6.90 -4.07 3.59
C ILE A 48 -7.92 -4.37 4.71
N THR A 49 -8.51 -3.32 5.29
CA THR A 49 -9.48 -3.47 6.38
C THR A 49 -10.76 -4.13 5.88
N GLU A 50 -11.28 -3.68 4.74
CA GLU A 50 -12.47 -4.25 4.10
C GLU A 50 -12.26 -5.72 3.71
N TRP A 51 -11.13 -6.03 3.07
CA TRP A 51 -10.82 -7.40 2.66
C TRP A 51 -10.66 -8.32 3.87
N ALA A 52 -9.93 -7.87 4.90
CA ALA A 52 -9.76 -8.65 6.13
C ALA A 52 -11.10 -8.94 6.81
N ALA A 53 -11.99 -7.94 6.90
CA ALA A 53 -13.32 -8.13 7.46
C ALA A 53 -14.16 -9.11 6.63
N ALA A 54 -14.15 -8.98 5.30
CA ALA A 54 -14.91 -9.84 4.39
C ALA A 54 -14.46 -11.32 4.45
N HIS A 55 -13.18 -11.57 4.74
CA HIS A 55 -12.61 -12.92 4.84
C HIS A 55 -12.48 -13.43 6.28
N ASN A 56 -12.98 -12.67 7.27
CA ASN A 56 -12.84 -12.96 8.70
C ASN A 56 -11.36 -13.18 9.11
N GLU A 57 -10.47 -12.42 8.51
CA GLU A 57 -9.03 -12.47 8.71
C GLU A 57 -8.56 -11.37 9.65
N ASN A 58 -7.41 -11.60 10.29
CA ASN A 58 -6.79 -10.58 11.14
C ASN A 58 -6.16 -9.49 10.27
N ARG A 59 -6.72 -8.27 10.29
CA ARG A 59 -6.23 -7.08 9.55
C ARG A 59 -4.71 -6.91 9.62
N TYR A 60 -4.10 -7.06 10.80
CA TYR A 60 -2.66 -6.89 10.97
C TYR A 60 -1.86 -7.97 10.21
N LYS A 61 -2.34 -9.22 10.19
CA LYS A 61 -1.71 -10.29 9.39
C LYS A 61 -1.84 -10.02 7.90
N VAL A 62 -2.99 -9.53 7.44
CA VAL A 62 -3.21 -9.14 6.04
C VAL A 62 -2.25 -8.01 5.65
N GLU A 63 -2.19 -6.95 6.44
CA GLU A 63 -1.30 -5.80 6.22
C GLU A 63 0.18 -6.23 6.14
N LYS A 64 0.59 -7.13 7.04
CA LYS A 64 1.94 -7.70 7.02
C LYS A 64 2.21 -8.47 5.73
N ALA A 65 1.30 -9.35 5.33
CA ALA A 65 1.44 -10.18 4.13
C ALA A 65 1.46 -9.32 2.84
N VAL A 66 0.62 -8.28 2.76
CA VAL A 66 0.66 -7.29 1.65
C VAL A 66 2.04 -6.65 1.58
N ARG A 67 2.57 -6.15 2.70
CA ARG A 67 3.92 -5.54 2.73
C ARG A 67 5.04 -6.52 2.36
N GLU A 68 4.90 -7.79 2.72
CA GLU A 68 5.85 -8.83 2.33
C GLU A 68 5.80 -9.09 0.82
N ALA A 69 4.60 -9.20 0.24
CA ALA A 69 4.41 -9.41 -1.20
C ALA A 69 4.89 -8.21 -2.05
N VAL A 70 4.75 -6.98 -1.54
CA VAL A 70 5.32 -5.78 -2.20
C VAL A 70 6.85 -5.86 -2.26
N ARG A 71 7.51 -6.30 -1.18
CA ARG A 71 8.98 -6.43 -1.11
C ARG A 71 9.52 -7.63 -1.88
N HIS A 72 8.73 -8.69 -2.01
CA HIS A 72 9.14 -9.97 -2.60
C HIS A 72 8.10 -10.44 -3.62
N PRO A 73 8.08 -9.86 -4.83
CA PRO A 73 7.09 -10.18 -5.86
C PRO A 73 7.12 -11.66 -6.31
N GLU A 74 8.21 -12.38 -6.07
CA GLU A 74 8.40 -13.80 -6.41
C GLU A 74 7.74 -14.78 -5.41
N SER A 75 7.04 -14.29 -4.37
CA SER A 75 6.38 -15.16 -3.37
C SER A 75 4.92 -15.49 -3.68
N GLY A 76 4.40 -15.03 -4.82
CA GLY A 76 3.03 -15.29 -5.27
C GLY A 76 3.04 -16.05 -6.58
N SER A 77 2.73 -17.35 -6.53
CA SER A 77 2.58 -18.33 -7.61
C SER A 77 3.70 -19.38 -7.70
N ASP A 78 3.43 -20.54 -7.11
CA ASP A 78 3.66 -21.87 -7.70
C ASP A 78 2.36 -22.68 -7.47
#